data_AF-A0AAU9QZ13-F1
#
_entry.id   AF-A0AAU9QZ13-F1
#
_cell.length_a   1.000
_cell.length_b   1.000
_cell.length_c   1.000
_cell.angle_alpha   90.00
_cell.angle_beta   90.00
_cell.angle_gamma   90.00
#
_symmetry.space_group_name_H-M   'P 1'
#
loop_
_entity.id
_entity.type
_entity.pdbx_description
1 polymer ?
#
loop_
_entity_poly.entity_id
_entity_poly.type
_entity_poly.pdbx_seq_one_letter_code
_entity_poly.pdbx_strand_id
1 'polypeptide(L)' 'MGNWHPFGYQNFVELLPDPDAPCQLYNRIYLRGGARSLAAFWKKQRQQGLSHVIVNLKPTKPADRRVLGGLQQVHF' A
#
# COMPACT_ATOMS: atom_id res chain seq x y z
N MET A 1 25.43 2.52 -18.27
CA MET A 1 24.00 2.72 -17.96
C MET A 1 23.47 1.39 -17.43
N GLY A 2 22.95 1.35 -16.19
CA GLY A 2 22.45 0.12 -15.58
C GLY A 2 21.05 -0.21 -16.09
N ASN A 3 20.79 -1.48 -16.38
CA ASN A 3 19.47 -1.94 -16.82
C ASN A 3 18.44 -1.72 -15.70
N TRP A 4 17.50 -0.79 -15.89
CA TRP A 4 16.36 -0.63 -15.01
C TRP A 4 15.54 -1.93 -15.01
N HIS A 5 15.43 -2.56 -13.84
CA HIS A 5 14.64 -3.78 -13.66
C HIS A 5 13.41 -3.43 -12.80
N PRO A 6 12.20 -3.42 -13.39
CA PRO A 6 10.99 -3.23 -12.60
C PRO A 6 10.79 -4.41 -11.66
N PHE A 7 10.28 -4.14 -10.46
CA PHE A 7 9.82 -5.18 -9.54
C PHE A 7 8.36 -4.98 -9.18
N GLY A 8 7.70 -6.08 -8.83
CA GLY A 8 6.35 -6.07 -8.27
C GLY A 8 6.23 -7.06 -7.13
N TYR A 9 5.28 -6.81 -6.23
CA TYR A 9 5.03 -7.70 -5.10
C TYR A 9 3.57 -7.70 -4.67
N GLN A 10 3.22 -8.67 -3.84
CA GLN A 10 1.93 -8.72 -3.16
C GLN A 10 2.15 -8.45 -1.67
N ASN A 11 1.22 -7.73 -1.04
CA ASN A 11 1.34 -7.42 0.38
C ASN A 11 -0.02 -7.51 1.07
N PHE A 12 -0.02 -8.03 2.29
CA PHE A 12 -1.18 -7.89 3.16
C PHE A 12 -1.22 -6.44 3.67
N VAL A 13 -2.40 -5.83 3.67
CA VAL A 13 -2.58 -4.45 4.12
C VAL A 13 -3.71 -4.36 5.12
N GLU A 14 -3.41 -3.86 6.31
CA GLU A 14 -4.42 -3.39 7.26
C GLU A 14 -4.59 -1.88 7.09
N LEU A 15 -5.73 -1.49 6.51
CA LEU A 15 -6.06 -0.10 6.28
C LEU A 15 -6.74 0.51 7.50
N LEU A 16 -6.17 1.60 8.02
CA LEU A 16 -6.68 2.29 9.20
C LEU A 16 -7.73 3.37 8.83
N PRO A 17 -8.68 3.68 9.74
CA PRO A 17 -9.70 4.71 9.50
C PRO A 17 -9.11 6.12 9.33
N ASP A 18 -8.06 6.44 10.07
CA ASP A 18 -7.33 7.70 9.91
C ASP A 18 -6.48 7.62 8.62
N PRO A 19 -6.78 8.43 7.59
CA PRO A 19 -6.07 8.40 6.32
C PRO A 19 -4.58 8.81 6.42
N ASP A 20 -4.18 9.53 7.47
CA ASP A 20 -2.80 9.96 7.70
C ASP A 20 -2.03 9.07 8.67
N ALA A 21 -2.67 8.05 9.24
CA ALA A 21 -2.00 7.12 10.15
C ALA A 21 -0.72 6.56 9.52
N PRO A 22 0.40 6.50 10.26
CA PRO A 22 1.70 6.21 9.68
C PRO A 22 1.74 4.82 9.03
N CYS A 23 2.40 4.73 7.88
CA CYS A 23 2.65 3.44 7.22
C CYS A 23 3.78 2.71 7.94
N GLN A 24 3.46 1.58 8.56
CA GLN A 24 4.38 0.76 9.32
C GLN A 24 4.32 -0.70 8.85
N LEU A 25 5.48 -1.36 8.83
CA LEU A 25 5.55 -2.80 8.64
C LEU A 25 5.29 -3.48 9.99
N TYR A 26 4.15 -4.15 10.11
CA TYR A 26 3.72 -4.80 11.34
C TYR A 26 4.17 -6.27 11.36
N ASN A 27 4.83 -6.68 12.45
CA ASN A 27 5.40 -8.03 12.63
C ASN A 27 6.30 -8.52 11.48
N ARG A 28 6.80 -7.64 10.61
CA ARG A 28 7.50 -7.98 9.36
C ARG A 28 6.65 -8.78 8.35
N ILE A 29 5.33 -8.78 8.52
CA ILE A 29 4.40 -9.60 7.72
C ILE A 29 3.52 -8.76 6.80
N TYR A 30 2.99 -7.63 7.29
CA TYR A 30 2.00 -6.84 6.55
C TYR A 30 2.18 -5.34 6.78
N LEU A 31 1.75 -4.53 5.82
CA LEU A 31 1.70 -3.08 5.97
C LEU A 31 0.44 -2.65 6.72
N ARG A 32 0.59 -1.70 7.63
CA ARG A 32 -0.52 -1.09 8.36
C ARG A 32 -0.40 0.43 8.28
N GLY A 33 -1.48 1.13 7.95
CA GLY A 33 -1.46 2.59 7.86
C GLY A 33 -2.72 3.17 7.26
N GLY A 34 -2.76 4.50 7.19
CA GLY A 34 -3.80 5.26 6.51
C GLY A 34 -3.61 5.27 5.00
N ALA A 35 -4.70 5.49 4.25
CA ALA A 35 -4.71 5.45 2.79
C ALA A 35 -3.66 6.39 2.15
N ARG A 36 -3.51 7.62 2.66
CA ARG A 36 -2.55 8.60 2.12
C ARG A 36 -1.11 8.19 2.42
N SER A 37 -0.86 7.71 3.64
CA SER A 37 0.46 7.22 4.06
C SER A 37 0.92 6.01 3.25
N LEU A 38 0.02 5.05 2.97
CA LEU A 38 0.29 3.90 2.12
C LEU A 38 0.57 4.31 0.67
N ALA A 39 -0.25 5.20 0.09
CA ALA A 39 -0.01 5.72 -1.25
C ALA A 39 1.34 6.46 -1.37
N ALA A 40 1.69 7.27 -0.38
CA ALA A 40 2.98 7.95 -0.33
C ALA A 40 4.16 6.97 -0.22
N PHE A 41 4.01 5.87 0.52
CA PHE A 41 5.00 4.81 0.60
C PHE A 41 5.24 4.15 -0.77
N TRP A 42 4.19 3.74 -1.49
CA TRP A 42 4.35 3.14 -2.83
C TRP A 42 4.86 4.14 -3.87
N LYS A 43 4.48 5.43 -3.76
CA LYS A 43 5.03 6.50 -4.62
C LYS A 43 6.55 6.63 -4.46
N LYS A 44 7.08 6.50 -3.25
CA LYS A 44 8.53 6.45 -3.00
C LYS A 44 9.16 5.19 -3.60
N GLN A 45 8.54 4.03 -3.43
CA GLN A 45 9.03 2.78 -4.03
C GLN A 45 8.99 2.77 -5.56
N ARG A 46 8.08 3.52 -6.19
CA ARG A 46 8.08 3.72 -7.65
C ARG A 46 9.38 4.34 -8.14
N GLN A 47 9.93 5.31 -7.38
CA GLN A 47 11.24 5.90 -7.69
C GLN A 47 12.39 4.88 -7.60
N GLN A 48 12.15 3.73 -6.94
CA GLN A 48 13.10 2.63 -6.78
C GLN A 48 12.86 1.49 -7.80
N GLY A 49 11.85 1.60 -8.68
CA GLY A 49 11.54 0.59 -9.69
C GLY A 49 10.29 -0.25 -9.42
N LEU A 50 9.49 0.07 -8.40
CA LEU A 50 8.19 -0.59 -8.22
C LEU A 50 7.28 -0.28 -9.42
N SER A 51 6.88 -1.32 -10.16
CA SER A 51 5.98 -1.22 -11.30
C SER A 51 4.54 -1.59 -10.94
N HIS A 52 4.34 -2.52 -10.01
CA HIS A 52 3.01 -3.01 -9.62
C HIS A 52 2.99 -3.56 -8.19
N VAL A 53 1.89 -3.32 -7.46
CA VAL A 53 1.62 -3.90 -6.15
C VAL A 53 0.22 -4.48 -6.10
N ILE A 54 0.09 -5.73 -5.64
CA ILE A 54 -1.21 -6.33 -5.33
C ILE A 54 -1.48 -6.15 -3.84
N VAL A 55 -2.62 -5.54 -3.52
CA VAL A 55 -3.04 -5.23 -2.15
C VAL A 55 -4.05 -6.28 -1.67
N ASN A 56 -3.62 -7.14 -0.76
CA ASN A 56 -4.48 -8.10 -0.08
C ASN A 56 -4.98 -7.48 1.22
N LEU A 57 -6.20 -6.94 1.23
CA LEU A 57 -6.75 -6.31 2.43
C LEU A 57 -6.97 -7.36 3.52
N LYS A 58 -6.37 -7.14 4.68
CA LYS A 58 -6.62 -7.96 5.86
C LYS A 58 -8.07 -7.72 6.30
N PRO A 59 -8.90 -8.78 6.44
CA PRO A 59 -10.28 -8.67 6.90
C PRO A 59 -10.32 -8.48 8.42
N THR A 60 -9.70 -7.41 8.91
CA THR A 60 -9.52 -7.16 10.35
C THR A 60 -10.77 -6.56 11.00
N LYS A 61 -11.66 -5.98 10.19
CA LYS A 61 -12.99 -5.41 10.51
C LYS A 61 -13.84 -5.42 9.23
N PRO A 62 -15.19 -5.29 9.28
CA PRO A 62 -15.99 -5.04 8.07
C PRO A 62 -15.35 -3.87 7.31
N ALA A 63 -15.02 -4.08 6.03
CA ALA A 63 -14.39 -3.05 5.24
C ALA A 63 -15.34 -1.85 5.12
N ASP A 64 -15.01 -0.73 5.76
CA ASP A 64 -15.76 0.50 5.59
C ASP A 64 -15.59 0.96 4.13
N ARG A 65 -16.70 1.04 3.39
CA ARG A 65 -16.73 1.41 1.98
C ARG A 65 -16.06 2.76 1.72
N ARG A 66 -16.06 3.69 2.69
CA ARG A 66 -15.38 5.00 2.59
C ARG A 66 -13.86 4.87 2.50
N VAL A 67 -13.33 3.85 3.14
CA VAL A 67 -11.90 3.60 3.28
C VAL A 67 -11.33 2.95 2.02
N LEU A 68 -12.12 2.11 1.34
CA LEU A 68 -11.75 1.47 0.07
C LEU A 68 -11.61 2.45 -1.11
N GLY A 69 -12.42 3.51 -1.15
CA GLY A 69 -12.40 4.51 -2.23
C GLY A 69 -11.05 5.23 -2.38
N GLY A 70 -10.24 5.28 -1.32
CA GLY A 70 -8.90 5.86 -1.37
C GLY A 70 -7.82 4.98 -2.02
N LEU A 71 -8.04 3.66 -2.09
CA LEU A 71 -7.07 2.71 -2.68
C LEU A 71 -7.34 2.42 -4.15
N GLN A 72 -8.55 2.65 -4.66
CA GLN A 72 -8.90 2.42 -6.07
C GLN A 72 -8.17 3.34 -7.05
N GLN A 73 -7.36 4.29 -6.57
CA GLN A 73 -6.56 5.18 -7.41
C GLN A 73 -5.09 4.76 -7.56
N VAL A 74 -4.70 3.57 -7.10
CA VAL A 74 -3.37 3.03 -7.39
C VAL A 74 -3.46 2.08 -8.59
N HIS A 75 -3.81 2.64 -9.74
CA HIS A 75 -3.59 2.00 -11.05
C HIS A 75 -2.39 2.69 -11.70
N PHE A 76 -1.43 1.91 -12.17
CA PHE A 76 -0.38 2.36 -13.09
C PHE A 76 -0.68 1.84 -14.48
#